data_AF-A0A497GZM3-F1
#
_entry.id   AF-A0A497GZM3-F1
#
_cell.length_a   1.000
_cell.length_b   1.000
_cell.length_c   1.000
_cell.angle_alpha   90.00
_cell.angle_beta   90.00
_cell.angle_gamma   90.00
#
_symmetry.space_group_name_H-M   'P 1'
#
loop_
_entity.id
_entity.type
_entity.pdbx_description
1 polymer ?
#
loop_
_entity_poly.entity_id
_entity_poly.type
_entity_poly.pdbx_seq_one_letter_code
_entity_poly.pdbx_strand_id
1 'polypeptide(L)'
;RELQNSRLEGLLEDVLDGGGQALVFVNTRRASQTTAEQLEEITASRLSHGERERLRERAERMVHDEANIVSRKLARCIASGIAFHHAGLSTLQRRSVETGFKQGLIKCIVATPTLAAGVNTPARMVIIKNLWRYSGGEGGMRPIPVMEIKQMMGRAGRPGYDSEGEAILIAKNEMERERLWNDYLLADVEPVYSKLASEPALRMHLLALVATEFASSWEEIIDFMKKTFYVHQLGVVPEERLWEMLDFLERNEFIEAHGERWKATRFGRKTAALYLDPLSALTMRRALEGKKGTAFSYLHAICATPDMRCLYLQRRDGWVEEKLAEETFVLDVPPPYDPAYEWFLSEVKTACLLEDWIQERKEDDIITKYHAGPGDIHAKVETAEWLLHAMRELARLFNFEMVPFLSKLGMRVAYGCREELLTLVTLRGIGRVRARTLYRAGFKTISMLRKARAETLASLPGIGMTVARKIKEQVG
;
A
#
# COMPACT_ATOMS: atom_id res chain seq x y z
N ARG A 1 -8.34 12.92 34.31
CA ARG A 1 -9.57 13.56 34.86
C ARG A 1 -10.78 12.82 34.30
N GLU A 2 -11.81 12.55 35.10
CA GLU A 2 -13.09 12.04 34.58
C GLU A 2 -13.89 13.21 33.96
N LEU A 3 -14.39 13.02 32.73
CA LEU A 3 -15.15 14.04 31.99
C LEU A 3 -16.65 13.70 32.01
N GLN A 4 -17.50 14.64 32.43
CA GLN A 4 -18.95 14.43 32.61
C GLN A 4 -19.78 14.47 31.32
N ASN A 5 -19.15 14.64 30.14
CA ASN A 5 -19.77 14.44 28.82
C ASN A 5 -18.82 13.63 27.92
N SER A 6 -18.57 12.36 28.29
CA SER A 6 -17.55 11.49 27.72
C SER A 6 -17.90 10.86 26.35
N ARG A 7 -18.99 11.30 25.72
CA ARG A 7 -19.32 10.90 24.35
C ARG A 7 -18.38 11.59 23.37
N LEU A 8 -18.08 10.90 22.28
CA LEU A 8 -17.12 11.37 21.27
C LEU A 8 -17.48 12.77 20.74
N GLU A 9 -18.77 13.03 20.56
CA GLU A 9 -19.33 14.29 20.12
C GLU A 9 -18.99 15.42 21.11
N GLY A 10 -19.27 15.22 22.41
CA GLY A 10 -19.01 16.23 23.44
C GLY A 10 -17.53 16.55 23.62
N LEU A 11 -16.65 15.53 23.52
CA LEU A 11 -15.20 15.74 23.53
C LEU A 11 -14.73 16.58 22.34
N LEU A 12 -15.31 16.34 21.16
CA LEU A 12 -15.01 17.12 19.97
C LEU A 12 -15.52 18.56 20.08
N GLU A 13 -16.72 18.77 20.61
CA GLU A 13 -17.26 20.11 20.83
C GLU A 13 -16.34 20.93 21.75
N ASP A 14 -15.96 20.37 22.90
CA ASP A 14 -15.12 21.04 23.89
C ASP A 14 -13.76 21.49 23.31
N VAL A 15 -13.05 20.59 22.63
CA VAL A 15 -11.74 20.93 22.04
C VAL A 15 -11.85 21.99 20.94
N LEU A 16 -12.92 21.96 20.14
CA LEU A 16 -13.12 22.92 19.06
C LEU A 16 -13.57 24.29 19.56
N ASP A 17 -14.40 24.34 20.60
CA ASP A 17 -14.85 25.57 21.23
C ASP A 17 -13.67 26.29 21.92
N GLY A 18 -12.67 25.54 22.38
CA GLY A 18 -11.38 26.07 22.83
C GLY A 18 -10.42 26.50 21.69
N GLY A 19 -10.80 26.37 20.41
CA GLY A 19 -9.94 26.67 19.25
C GLY A 19 -8.86 25.61 18.97
N GLY A 20 -9.00 24.41 19.55
CA GLY A 20 -8.12 23.27 19.32
C GLY A 20 -8.46 22.49 18.05
N GLN A 21 -7.69 21.43 17.81
CA GLN A 21 -7.95 20.43 16.78
C GLN A 21 -7.89 19.05 17.42
N ALA A 22 -8.58 18.07 16.81
CA ALA A 22 -8.68 16.71 17.32
C ALA A 22 -8.18 15.65 16.34
N LEU A 23 -7.59 14.59 16.88
CA LEU A 23 -7.40 13.31 16.18
C LEU A 23 -8.26 12.25 16.83
N VAL A 24 -9.04 11.51 16.04
CA VAL A 24 -9.87 10.41 16.50
C VAL A 24 -9.38 9.11 15.88
N PHE A 25 -8.82 8.21 16.68
CA PHE A 25 -8.37 6.90 16.23
C PHE A 25 -9.48 5.84 16.34
N VAL A 26 -9.71 5.14 15.25
CA VAL A 26 -10.66 4.02 15.10
C VAL A 26 -9.98 2.83 14.45
N ASN A 27 -10.57 1.64 14.53
CA ASN A 27 -9.88 0.40 14.14
C ASN A 27 -10.06 -0.05 12.68
N THR A 28 -11.01 0.52 11.94
CA THR A 28 -11.28 0.11 10.55
C THR A 28 -11.46 1.31 9.62
N ARG A 29 -11.17 1.11 8.33
CA ARG A 29 -11.36 2.12 7.28
C ARG A 29 -12.81 2.58 7.17
N ARG A 30 -13.74 1.62 7.28
CA ARG A 30 -15.17 1.92 7.31
C ARG A 30 -15.53 2.78 8.52
N ALA A 31 -15.05 2.42 9.71
CA ALA A 31 -15.29 3.21 10.92
C ALA A 31 -14.74 4.64 10.79
N SER A 32 -13.57 4.84 10.17
CA SER A 32 -13.03 6.19 9.99
C SER A 32 -13.91 7.05 9.11
N GLN A 33 -14.42 6.49 8.01
CA GLN A 33 -15.34 7.21 7.13
C GLN A 33 -16.67 7.51 7.85
N THR A 34 -17.32 6.49 8.43
CA THR A 34 -18.63 6.67 9.05
C THR A 34 -18.58 7.58 10.27
N THR A 35 -17.51 7.53 11.07
CA THR A 35 -17.34 8.43 12.23
C THR A 35 -16.98 9.84 11.80
N ALA A 36 -16.25 10.04 10.69
CA ALA A 36 -16.09 11.38 10.13
C ALA A 36 -17.43 11.96 9.69
N GLU A 37 -18.22 11.20 8.93
CA GLU A 37 -19.57 11.60 8.46
C GLU A 37 -20.51 11.94 9.64
N GLN A 38 -20.46 11.19 10.73
CA GLN A 38 -21.24 11.45 11.95
C GLN A 38 -20.88 12.76 12.66
N LEU A 39 -19.65 13.24 12.52
CA LEU A 39 -19.11 14.40 13.23
C LEU A 39 -19.05 15.66 12.36
N GLU A 40 -19.51 15.60 11.10
CA GLU A 40 -19.45 16.70 10.13
C GLU A 40 -20.17 17.97 10.59
N GLU A 41 -21.34 17.84 11.22
CA GLU A 41 -22.13 18.99 11.67
C GLU A 41 -21.43 19.77 12.80
N ILE A 42 -20.76 19.03 13.70
CA ILE A 42 -19.99 19.59 14.82
C ILE A 42 -18.85 20.45 14.26
N THR A 43 -18.08 19.96 13.28
CA THR A 43 -17.00 20.76 12.71
C THR A 43 -17.53 21.90 11.84
N ALA A 44 -18.56 21.67 11.03
CA ALA A 44 -19.09 22.67 10.09
C ALA A 44 -19.64 23.91 10.80
N SER A 45 -20.28 23.73 11.96
CA SER A 45 -20.82 24.81 12.78
C SER A 45 -19.74 25.74 13.38
N ARG A 46 -18.49 25.28 13.51
CA ARG A 46 -17.34 26.08 14.00
C ARG A 46 -16.46 26.67 12.89
N LEU A 47 -16.83 26.53 11.62
CA LEU A 47 -16.06 27.12 10.51
C LEU A 47 -16.48 28.57 10.23
N SER A 48 -15.51 29.48 10.19
CA SER A 48 -15.70 30.82 9.66
C SER A 48 -15.99 30.80 8.15
N HIS A 49 -16.56 31.88 7.62
CA HIS A 49 -16.87 31.99 6.18
C HIS A 49 -15.64 31.74 5.29
N GLY A 50 -14.52 32.40 5.58
CA GLY A 50 -13.28 32.24 4.82
C GLY A 50 -12.59 30.87 4.99
N GLU A 51 -12.85 30.15 6.08
CA GLU A 51 -12.41 28.73 6.18
C GLU A 51 -13.27 27.83 5.29
N ARG A 52 -14.59 28.04 5.25
CA ARG A 52 -15.49 27.27 4.40
C ARG A 52 -15.13 27.41 2.92
N GLU A 53 -14.83 28.62 2.46
CA GLU A 53 -14.41 28.85 1.07
C GLU A 53 -13.11 28.11 0.74
N ARG A 54 -12.05 28.28 1.56
CA ARG A 54 -10.77 27.60 1.36
C ARG A 54 -10.88 26.08 1.41
N LEU A 55 -11.75 25.53 2.26
CA LEU A 55 -12.01 24.09 2.34
C LEU A 55 -12.76 23.57 1.11
N ARG A 56 -13.72 24.34 0.57
CA ARG A 56 -14.42 24.01 -0.68
C ARG A 56 -13.45 23.99 -1.86
N GLU A 57 -12.62 25.01 -2.02
CA GLU A 57 -11.60 25.06 -3.08
C GLU A 57 -10.65 23.86 -3.00
N ARG A 58 -10.21 23.51 -1.78
CA ARG A 58 -9.37 22.32 -1.54
C ARG A 58 -10.08 21.03 -1.93
N ALA A 59 -11.35 20.89 -1.55
CA ALA A 59 -12.17 19.72 -1.86
C ALA A 59 -12.37 19.56 -3.38
N GLU A 60 -12.69 20.65 -4.07
CA GLU A 60 -12.86 20.70 -5.53
C GLU A 60 -11.56 20.36 -6.26
N ARG A 61 -10.43 20.94 -5.85
CA ARG A 61 -9.12 20.65 -6.44
C ARG A 61 -8.75 19.17 -6.29
N MET A 62 -9.00 18.59 -5.12
CA MET A 62 -8.72 17.17 -4.88
C MET A 62 -9.55 16.26 -5.81
N VAL A 63 -10.84 16.55 -5.99
CA VAL A 63 -11.70 15.79 -6.90
C VAL A 63 -11.30 16.00 -8.36
N HIS A 64 -10.89 17.21 -8.73
CA HIS A 64 -10.38 17.51 -10.06
C HIS A 64 -9.10 16.73 -10.38
N ASP A 65 -8.16 16.65 -9.43
CA ASP A 65 -6.89 15.95 -9.63
C ASP A 65 -7.08 14.42 -9.63
N GLU A 66 -8.02 13.89 -8.84
CA GLU A 66 -8.30 12.46 -8.74
C GLU A 66 -9.79 12.20 -8.44
N ALA A 67 -10.59 12.01 -9.49
CA ALA A 67 -12.03 11.80 -9.36
C ALA A 67 -12.38 10.31 -9.20
N ASN A 68 -12.77 9.92 -7.98
CA ASN A 68 -13.31 8.60 -7.67
C ASN A 68 -14.33 8.67 -6.52
N ILE A 69 -15.00 7.55 -6.21
CA ILE A 69 -16.06 7.48 -5.19
C ILE A 69 -15.53 7.82 -3.80
N VAL A 70 -14.26 7.51 -3.53
CA VAL A 70 -13.58 7.80 -2.26
C VAL A 70 -13.23 9.28 -2.16
N SER A 71 -12.68 9.89 -3.22
CA SER A 71 -12.34 11.32 -3.23
C SER A 71 -13.58 12.20 -3.11
N ARG A 72 -14.70 11.83 -3.74
CA ARG A 72 -15.98 12.54 -3.60
C ARG A 72 -16.51 12.50 -2.17
N LYS A 73 -16.40 11.36 -1.48
CA LYS A 73 -16.77 11.25 -0.06
C LYS A 73 -15.86 12.09 0.81
N LEU A 74 -14.55 11.97 0.63
CA LEU A 74 -13.55 12.73 1.38
C LEU A 74 -13.71 14.24 1.17
N ALA A 75 -14.03 14.68 -0.05
CA ALA A 75 -14.25 16.07 -0.40
C ALA A 75 -15.43 16.68 0.38
N ARG A 76 -16.52 15.92 0.56
CA ARG A 76 -17.66 16.35 1.38
C ARG A 76 -17.25 16.55 2.84
N CYS A 77 -16.54 15.59 3.42
CA CYS A 77 -16.01 15.73 4.78
C CYS A 77 -15.11 16.97 4.89
N ILE A 78 -14.15 17.13 3.97
CA ILE A 78 -13.18 18.25 3.98
C ILE A 78 -13.91 19.58 3.92
N ALA A 79 -14.93 19.72 3.07
CA ALA A 79 -15.73 20.94 2.99
C ALA A 79 -16.43 21.30 4.31
N SER A 80 -16.71 20.30 5.16
CA SER A 80 -17.26 20.45 6.51
C SER A 80 -16.20 20.61 7.60
N GLY A 81 -14.91 20.66 7.26
CA GLY A 81 -13.81 20.86 8.23
C GLY A 81 -13.37 19.59 8.95
N ILE A 82 -13.77 18.41 8.48
CA ILE A 82 -13.36 17.11 9.03
C ILE A 82 -12.81 16.22 7.91
N ALA A 83 -11.99 15.24 8.23
CA ALA A 83 -11.54 14.27 7.23
C ALA A 83 -11.39 12.87 7.83
N PHE A 84 -11.59 11.84 7.01
CA PHE A 84 -11.12 10.50 7.36
C PHE A 84 -9.74 10.24 6.77
N HIS A 85 -8.90 9.44 7.44
CA HIS A 85 -7.54 9.12 6.99
C HIS A 85 -7.19 7.64 7.22
N HIS A 86 -6.82 6.95 6.14
CA HIS A 86 -6.40 5.54 6.20
C HIS A 86 -5.56 5.14 4.99
N ALA A 87 -4.92 3.97 5.04
CA ALA A 87 -4.07 3.45 3.95
C ALA A 87 -4.79 3.27 2.59
N GLY A 88 -6.12 3.13 2.57
CA GLY A 88 -6.89 3.05 1.33
C GLY A 88 -7.01 4.39 0.56
N LEU A 89 -6.60 5.52 1.16
CA LEU A 89 -6.56 6.80 0.46
C LEU A 89 -5.30 6.89 -0.41
N SER A 90 -5.41 7.54 -1.58
CA SER A 90 -4.25 7.80 -2.42
C SER A 90 -3.25 8.73 -1.71
N THR A 91 -2.02 8.78 -2.19
CA THR A 91 -1.00 9.70 -1.67
C THR A 91 -1.41 11.16 -1.83
N LEU A 92 -2.12 11.52 -2.91
CA LEU A 92 -2.62 12.87 -3.14
C LEU A 92 -3.70 13.24 -2.12
N GLN A 93 -4.65 12.34 -1.88
CA GLN A 93 -5.71 12.51 -0.89
C GLN A 93 -5.15 12.66 0.53
N ARG A 94 -4.23 11.77 0.94
CA ARG A 94 -3.55 11.83 2.25
C ARG A 94 -2.84 13.16 2.46
N ARG A 95 -2.05 13.60 1.46
CA ARG A 95 -1.35 14.91 1.52
C ARG A 95 -2.32 16.09 1.63
N SER A 96 -3.46 16.04 0.94
CA SER A 96 -4.47 17.11 1.03
C SER A 96 -5.04 17.23 2.44
N VAL A 97 -5.36 16.10 3.08
CA VAL A 97 -5.84 16.03 4.47
C VAL A 97 -4.77 16.51 5.44
N GLU A 98 -3.56 15.96 5.36
CA GLU A 98 -2.45 16.29 6.26
C GLU A 98 -2.07 17.78 6.19
N THR A 99 -2.02 18.33 4.97
CA THR A 99 -1.72 19.76 4.76
C THR A 99 -2.86 20.65 5.27
N GLY A 100 -4.12 20.28 4.99
CA GLY A 100 -5.29 21.02 5.48
C GLY A 100 -5.39 21.04 7.01
N PHE A 101 -5.01 19.94 7.66
CA PHE A 101 -4.95 19.85 9.12
C PHE A 101 -3.81 20.68 9.70
N LYS A 102 -2.60 20.60 9.11
CA LYS A 102 -1.45 21.42 9.53
C LYS A 102 -1.72 22.92 9.38
N GLN A 103 -2.55 23.32 8.43
CA GLN A 103 -2.98 24.72 8.22
C GLN A 103 -4.09 25.17 9.18
N GLY A 104 -4.59 24.30 10.07
CA GLY A 104 -5.70 24.60 10.97
C GLY A 104 -7.08 24.66 10.28
N LEU A 105 -7.17 24.36 8.98
CA LEU A 105 -8.42 24.40 8.23
C LEU A 105 -9.28 23.17 8.55
N ILE A 106 -8.67 21.98 8.54
CA ILE A 106 -9.34 20.75 8.98
C ILE A 106 -9.24 20.68 10.50
N LYS A 107 -10.38 20.66 11.17
CA LYS A 107 -10.55 20.72 12.62
C LYS A 107 -10.41 19.36 13.29
N CYS A 108 -10.80 18.31 12.57
CA CYS A 108 -10.74 16.93 13.07
C CYS A 108 -10.28 15.96 11.97
N ILE A 109 -9.41 15.01 12.32
CA ILE A 109 -9.14 13.84 11.48
C ILE A 109 -9.60 12.59 12.23
N VAL A 110 -10.42 11.76 11.58
CA VAL A 110 -10.75 10.42 12.03
C VAL A 110 -9.90 9.40 11.28
N ALA A 111 -9.00 8.69 11.96
CA ALA A 111 -7.98 7.88 11.31
C ALA A 111 -7.90 6.44 11.82
N THR A 112 -7.40 5.55 10.96
CA THR A 112 -6.86 4.26 11.40
C THR A 112 -5.48 4.41 12.04
N PRO A 113 -4.98 3.43 12.83
CA PRO A 113 -3.67 3.50 13.50
C PRO A 113 -2.49 3.83 12.59
N THR A 114 -2.61 3.56 11.28
CA THR A 114 -1.60 3.88 10.27
C THR A 114 -1.19 5.35 10.24
N LEU A 115 -2.05 6.29 10.67
CA LEU A 115 -1.67 7.71 10.77
C LEU A 115 -0.73 7.97 11.96
N ALA A 116 -0.75 7.11 12.98
CA ALA A 116 0.08 7.24 14.18
C ALA A 116 1.57 7.10 13.88
N ALA A 117 1.92 6.35 12.83
CA ALA A 117 3.27 6.20 12.33
C ALA A 117 3.48 7.02 11.04
N GLY A 118 4.49 7.90 11.03
CA GLY A 118 5.02 8.45 9.77
C GLY A 118 4.53 9.84 9.31
N VAL A 119 3.71 10.56 10.08
CA VAL A 119 3.35 11.96 9.77
C VAL A 119 3.42 12.85 11.01
N ASN A 120 4.02 14.04 10.91
CA ASN A 120 4.03 15.03 12.00
C ASN A 120 2.73 15.85 12.01
N THR A 121 1.68 15.30 12.64
CA THR A 121 0.36 15.91 12.78
C THR A 121 -0.05 15.90 14.26
N PRO A 122 0.49 16.82 15.10
CA PRO A 122 0.04 16.98 16.47
C PRO A 122 -1.33 17.66 16.51
N ALA A 123 -2.11 17.38 17.55
CA ALA A 123 -3.43 17.97 17.78
C ALA A 123 -3.59 18.26 19.27
N ARG A 124 -4.44 19.22 19.64
CA ARG A 124 -4.66 19.51 21.07
C ARG A 124 -5.19 18.27 21.80
N MET A 125 -6.13 17.57 21.16
CA MET A 125 -6.75 16.37 21.71
C MET A 125 -6.55 15.16 20.79
N VAL A 126 -6.25 14.02 21.39
CA VAL A 126 -6.27 12.70 20.76
C VAL A 126 -7.31 11.83 21.46
N ILE A 127 -8.22 11.25 20.69
CA ILE A 127 -9.28 10.38 21.18
C ILE A 127 -9.10 9.00 20.55
N ILE A 128 -8.96 7.96 21.37
CA ILE A 128 -8.80 6.58 20.92
C ILE A 128 -10.10 5.83 21.23
N LYS A 129 -10.91 5.63 20.19
CA LYS A 129 -12.26 5.06 20.29
C LYS A 129 -12.24 3.53 20.30
N ASN A 130 -11.27 2.90 19.63
CA ASN A 130 -11.22 1.45 19.49
C ASN A 130 -9.79 0.93 19.72
N LEU A 131 -9.68 -0.10 20.56
CA LEU A 131 -8.41 -0.73 20.94
C LEU A 131 -8.23 -2.13 20.39
N TRP A 132 -9.16 -2.62 19.58
CA TRP A 132 -9.13 -3.97 19.04
C TRP A 132 -9.09 -3.91 17.52
N ARG A 133 -8.16 -4.66 16.91
CA ARG A 133 -8.05 -4.81 15.45
C ARG A 133 -8.02 -6.28 15.05
N TYR A 134 -8.49 -6.59 13.85
CA TYR A 134 -8.38 -7.94 13.31
C TYR A 134 -6.95 -8.22 12.84
N SER A 135 -6.40 -9.37 13.24
CA SER A 135 -5.12 -9.89 12.75
C SER A 135 -5.38 -11.12 11.89
N GLY A 136 -5.17 -11.00 10.58
CA GLY A 136 -5.40 -12.09 9.63
C GLY A 136 -4.43 -13.25 9.79
N GLY A 137 -3.15 -12.97 10.07
CA GLY A 137 -2.13 -14.01 10.24
C GLY A 137 -2.35 -14.90 11.47
N GLU A 138 -3.16 -14.45 12.43
CA GLU A 138 -3.40 -15.17 13.68
C GLU A 138 -4.90 -15.38 13.95
N GLY A 139 -5.75 -15.17 12.94
CA GLY A 139 -7.14 -15.63 12.92
C GLY A 139 -8.10 -14.98 13.93
N GLY A 140 -7.92 -13.71 14.32
CA GLY A 140 -8.81 -13.13 15.33
C GLY A 140 -8.64 -11.64 15.65
N MET A 141 -9.54 -11.14 16.50
CA MET A 141 -9.43 -9.79 17.07
C MET A 141 -8.36 -9.77 18.15
N ARG A 142 -7.52 -8.74 18.13
CA ARG A 142 -6.43 -8.55 19.08
C ARG A 142 -6.38 -7.13 19.62
N PRO A 143 -5.94 -6.94 20.87
CA PRO A 143 -5.64 -5.62 21.37
C PRO A 143 -4.54 -4.97 20.51
N ILE A 144 -4.64 -3.68 20.31
CA ILE A 144 -3.56 -2.86 19.75
C ILE A 144 -2.41 -2.85 20.78
N PRO A 145 -1.14 -3.00 20.38
CA PRO A 145 0.00 -2.94 21.31
C PRO A 145 0.05 -1.62 22.09
N VAL A 146 0.54 -1.67 23.33
CA VAL A 146 0.73 -0.50 24.20
C VAL A 146 1.63 0.53 23.53
N MET A 147 2.71 0.09 22.87
CA MET A 147 3.56 0.95 22.05
C MET A 147 2.76 1.80 21.06
N GLU A 148 1.85 1.19 20.30
CA GLU A 148 1.06 1.90 19.28
C GLU A 148 0.06 2.88 19.92
N ILE A 149 -0.55 2.50 21.05
CA ILE A 149 -1.45 3.39 21.80
C ILE A 149 -0.70 4.59 22.36
N LYS A 150 0.47 4.39 22.99
CA LYS A 150 1.28 5.50 23.48
C LYS A 150 1.80 6.39 22.35
N GLN A 151 2.10 5.84 21.16
CA GLN A 151 2.41 6.64 19.97
C GLN A 151 1.22 7.48 19.49
N MET A 152 0.00 6.97 19.57
CA MET A 152 -1.21 7.77 19.30
C MET A 152 -1.35 8.90 20.33
N MET A 153 -1.26 8.57 21.61
CA MET A 153 -1.37 9.53 22.71
C MET A 153 -0.31 10.63 22.62
N GLY A 154 0.92 10.30 22.24
CA GLY A 154 2.02 11.24 22.06
C GLY A 154 1.81 12.28 20.95
N ARG A 155 0.70 12.21 20.20
CA ARG A 155 0.28 13.26 19.25
C ARG A 155 -0.58 14.34 19.89
N ALA A 156 -0.97 14.17 21.15
CA ALA A 156 -1.69 15.17 21.91
C ALA A 156 -0.75 16.31 22.33
N GLY A 157 -1.23 17.54 22.18
CA GLY A 157 -0.47 18.78 22.41
C GLY A 157 0.31 19.23 21.18
N ARG A 158 0.07 20.46 20.71
CA ARG A 158 0.84 21.07 19.62
C ARG A 158 1.96 21.95 20.21
N PRO A 159 3.25 21.61 19.99
CA PRO A 159 4.36 22.41 20.48
C PRO A 159 4.27 23.87 20.02
N GLY A 160 4.31 24.80 20.96
CA GLY A 160 4.23 26.24 20.70
C GLY A 160 2.82 26.81 20.51
N TYR A 161 1.77 25.97 20.57
CA TYR A 161 0.37 26.42 20.44
C TYR A 161 -0.49 26.06 21.65
N ASP A 162 -0.26 24.88 22.24
CA ASP A 162 -1.03 24.39 23.37
C ASP A 162 -0.13 24.30 24.62
N SER A 163 -0.64 24.73 25.77
CA SER A 163 0.05 24.57 27.07
C SER A 163 0.02 23.12 27.54
N GLU A 164 -1.06 22.41 27.22
CA GLU A 164 -1.30 21.02 27.60
C GLU A 164 -1.96 20.28 26.42
N GLY A 165 -1.71 18.98 26.34
CA GLY A 165 -2.32 18.07 25.36
C GLY A 165 -3.11 16.98 26.06
N GLU A 166 -4.29 16.65 25.54
CA GLU A 166 -5.16 15.64 26.14
C GLU A 166 -5.23 14.37 25.27
N ALA A 167 -4.98 13.21 25.88
CA ALA A 167 -5.16 11.92 25.24
C ALA A 167 -6.20 11.09 26.00
N ILE A 168 -7.26 10.68 25.30
CA ILE A 168 -8.46 10.08 25.90
C ILE A 168 -8.68 8.68 25.32
N LEU A 169 -8.78 7.69 26.20
CA LEU A 169 -9.27 6.35 25.87
C LEU A 169 -10.77 6.26 26.20
N ILE A 170 -11.60 5.86 25.23
CA ILE A 170 -13.04 5.70 25.46
C ILE A 170 -13.34 4.26 25.88
N ALA A 171 -13.84 4.08 27.10
CA ALA A 171 -14.36 2.82 27.61
C ALA A 171 -15.89 2.78 27.52
N LYS A 172 -16.47 1.61 27.24
CA LYS A 172 -17.93 1.41 27.15
C LYS A 172 -18.59 1.16 28.51
N ASN A 173 -17.84 0.64 29.47
CA ASN A 173 -18.31 0.32 30.81
C ASN A 173 -17.14 0.36 31.81
N GLU A 174 -17.47 0.23 33.09
CA GLU A 174 -16.54 0.29 34.21
C GLU A 174 -15.41 -0.75 34.13
N MET A 175 -15.74 -1.99 33.77
CA MET A 175 -14.75 -3.06 33.61
C MET A 175 -13.77 -2.77 32.48
N GLU A 176 -14.25 -2.25 31.35
CA GLU A 176 -13.37 -1.82 30.27
C GLU A 176 -12.50 -0.65 30.73
N ARG A 177 -13.04 0.32 31.49
CA ARG A 177 -12.29 1.46 32.02
C ARG A 177 -11.11 1.02 32.87
N GLU A 178 -11.34 0.13 33.84
CA GLU A 178 -10.27 -0.41 34.69
C GLU A 178 -9.20 -1.12 33.86
N ARG A 179 -9.62 -1.91 32.87
CA ARG A 179 -8.72 -2.55 31.91
C ARG A 179 -7.91 -1.54 31.11
N LEU A 180 -8.52 -0.46 30.59
CA LEU A 180 -7.80 0.56 29.81
C LEU A 180 -6.78 1.31 30.68
N TRP A 181 -7.15 1.54 31.93
CA TRP A 181 -6.28 2.19 32.91
C TRP A 181 -5.03 1.34 33.18
N ASN A 182 -5.21 0.06 33.50
CA ASN A 182 -4.12 -0.82 33.86
C ASN A 182 -3.30 -1.28 32.64
N ASP A 183 -3.95 -1.73 31.56
CA ASP A 183 -3.29 -2.37 30.42
C ASP A 183 -2.65 -1.37 29.44
N TYR A 184 -2.97 -0.08 29.52
CA TYR A 184 -2.44 0.93 28.58
C TYR A 184 -1.87 2.17 29.25
N LEU A 185 -2.64 2.83 30.15
CA LEU A 185 -2.19 4.08 30.75
C LEU A 185 -1.04 3.84 31.74
N LEU A 186 -1.20 2.87 32.63
CA LEU A 186 -0.19 2.49 33.61
C LEU A 186 0.82 1.45 33.10
N ALA A 187 0.48 0.71 32.04
CA ALA A 187 1.36 -0.32 31.50
C ALA A 187 2.64 0.28 30.90
N ASP A 188 3.76 -0.40 31.11
CA ASP A 188 4.98 -0.15 30.34
C ASP A 188 4.81 -0.63 28.89
N VAL A 189 5.65 -0.07 28.02
CA VAL A 189 5.66 -0.46 26.62
C VAL A 189 6.28 -1.85 26.46
N GLU A 190 5.75 -2.66 25.56
CA GLU A 190 6.29 -3.98 25.29
C GLU A 190 7.75 -3.90 24.81
N PRO A 191 8.64 -4.80 25.27
CA PRO A 191 10.01 -4.87 24.76
C PRO A 191 10.04 -5.16 23.26
N VAL A 192 10.98 -4.55 22.55
CA VAL A 192 11.17 -4.77 21.12
C VAL A 192 11.95 -6.06 20.93
N TYR A 193 11.41 -7.01 20.16
CA TYR A 193 12.08 -8.27 19.84
C TYR A 193 12.52 -8.31 18.38
N SER A 194 13.74 -8.80 18.14
CA SER A 194 14.24 -9.05 16.79
C SER A 194 13.37 -10.05 16.04
N LYS A 195 13.14 -9.79 14.74
CA LYS A 195 12.41 -10.67 13.81
C LYS A 195 13.33 -11.34 12.77
N LEU A 196 14.65 -11.22 12.96
CA LEU A 196 15.65 -11.67 11.99
C LEU A 196 15.59 -13.18 11.70
N ALA A 197 15.26 -14.01 12.69
CA ALA A 197 15.23 -15.47 12.53
C ALA A 197 13.99 -16.03 11.79
N SER A 198 13.19 -15.17 11.18
CA SER A 198 12.14 -15.63 10.26
C SER A 198 12.79 -16.13 8.96
N GLU A 199 12.27 -17.22 8.39
CA GLU A 199 12.81 -17.79 7.16
C GLU A 199 12.91 -16.78 6.00
N PRO A 200 11.90 -15.93 5.70
CA PRO A 200 12.03 -14.95 4.62
C PRO A 200 13.18 -13.97 4.84
N ALA A 201 13.36 -13.50 6.08
CA ALA A 201 14.44 -12.59 6.43
C ALA A 201 15.81 -13.26 6.30
N LEU A 202 15.98 -14.45 6.88
CA LEU A 202 17.24 -15.19 6.79
C LEU A 202 17.59 -15.54 5.34
N ARG A 203 16.64 -16.07 4.57
CA ARG A 203 16.84 -16.43 3.16
C ARG A 203 17.31 -15.24 2.32
N MET A 204 16.65 -14.09 2.47
CA MET A 204 17.00 -12.87 1.74
C MET A 204 18.37 -12.32 2.18
N HIS A 205 18.62 -12.23 3.48
CA HIS A 205 19.86 -11.65 4.01
C HIS A 205 21.09 -12.55 3.78
N LEU A 206 20.95 -13.87 3.91
CA LEU A 206 22.05 -14.81 3.64
C LEU A 206 22.46 -14.77 2.17
N LEU A 207 21.49 -14.76 1.24
CA LEU A 207 21.81 -14.59 -0.17
C LEU A 207 22.53 -13.25 -0.42
N ALA A 208 22.07 -12.16 0.19
CA ALA A 208 22.69 -10.86 0.05
C ALA A 208 24.15 -10.85 0.58
N LEU A 209 24.41 -11.47 1.73
CA LEU A 209 25.75 -11.60 2.30
C LEU A 209 26.71 -12.32 1.35
N VAL A 210 26.28 -13.46 0.80
CA VAL A 210 27.08 -14.24 -0.14
C VAL A 210 27.24 -13.52 -1.49
N ALA A 211 26.17 -12.91 -2.00
CA ALA A 211 26.18 -12.22 -3.30
C ALA A 211 27.00 -10.93 -3.31
N THR A 212 27.13 -10.28 -2.16
CA THR A 212 27.98 -9.09 -1.97
C THR A 212 29.39 -9.43 -1.50
N GLU A 213 29.69 -10.72 -1.31
CA GLU A 213 30.96 -11.24 -0.78
C GLU A 213 31.32 -10.66 0.60
N PHE A 214 30.31 -10.19 1.36
CA PHE A 214 30.49 -9.66 2.71
C PHE A 214 30.73 -10.79 3.72
N ALA A 215 29.98 -11.88 3.58
CA ALA A 215 30.18 -13.12 4.33
C ALA A 215 29.83 -14.31 3.43
N SER A 216 30.77 -15.24 3.29
CA SER A 216 30.73 -16.32 2.31
C SER A 216 31.26 -17.64 2.86
N SER A 217 31.73 -17.72 4.10
CA SER A 217 31.96 -18.99 4.81
C SER A 217 31.04 -19.10 6.03
N TRP A 218 30.93 -20.32 6.59
CA TRP A 218 30.12 -20.56 7.78
C TRP A 218 30.56 -19.66 8.94
N GLU A 219 31.87 -19.59 9.16
CA GLU A 219 32.50 -18.77 10.20
C GLU A 219 32.19 -17.27 10.03
N GLU A 220 32.30 -16.74 8.81
CA GLU A 220 31.98 -15.34 8.49
C GLU A 220 30.50 -15.03 8.74
N ILE A 221 29.60 -15.94 8.38
CA ILE A 221 28.15 -15.79 8.61
C ILE A 221 27.84 -15.82 10.10
N ILE A 222 28.42 -16.75 10.85
CA ILE A 222 28.26 -16.83 12.32
C ILE A 222 28.77 -15.55 12.98
N ASP A 223 29.92 -15.03 12.58
CA ASP A 223 30.50 -13.80 13.12
C ASP A 223 29.68 -12.56 12.78
N PHE A 224 29.04 -12.53 11.60
CA PHE A 224 28.04 -11.52 11.30
C PHE A 224 26.83 -11.64 12.23
N MET A 225 26.28 -12.84 12.39
CA MET A 225 25.09 -13.08 13.21
C MET A 225 25.31 -12.69 14.67
N LYS A 226 26.50 -12.96 15.25
CA LYS A 226 26.87 -12.53 16.61
C LYS A 226 26.75 -11.02 16.86
N LYS A 227 26.84 -10.20 15.80
CA LYS A 227 26.73 -8.73 15.86
C LYS A 227 25.29 -8.23 15.68
N THR A 228 24.33 -9.12 15.45
CA THR A 228 22.93 -8.74 15.22
C THR A 228 22.18 -8.54 16.54
N PHE A 229 21.12 -7.71 16.49
CA PHE A 229 20.22 -7.53 17.64
C PHE A 229 19.56 -8.85 18.07
N TYR A 230 19.35 -9.80 17.15
CA TYR A 230 18.81 -11.12 17.49
C TYR A 230 19.69 -11.87 18.50
N VAL A 231 20.99 -12.00 18.19
CA VAL A 231 21.93 -12.71 19.05
C VAL A 231 22.22 -11.91 20.31
N HIS A 232 22.26 -10.58 20.23
CA HIS A 232 22.36 -9.73 21.42
C HIS A 232 21.22 -9.97 22.42
N GLN A 233 19.99 -10.23 21.95
CA GLN A 233 18.83 -10.47 22.81
C GLN A 233 18.73 -11.91 23.34
N LEU A 234 18.97 -12.91 22.49
CA LEU A 234 18.76 -14.31 22.86
C LEU A 234 20.03 -15.01 23.35
N GLY A 235 21.21 -14.42 23.13
CA GLY A 235 22.50 -15.00 23.48
C GLY A 235 22.92 -16.19 22.62
N VAL A 236 22.10 -16.59 21.64
CA VAL A 236 22.32 -17.78 20.80
C VAL A 236 22.14 -17.47 19.33
N VAL A 237 22.98 -18.10 18.50
CA VAL A 237 22.86 -18.06 17.03
C VAL A 237 21.89 -19.15 16.59
N PRO A 238 20.95 -18.89 15.65
CA PRO A 238 19.99 -19.89 15.20
C PRO A 238 20.60 -20.80 14.13
N GLU A 239 21.66 -21.54 14.47
CA GLU A 239 22.49 -22.28 13.53
C GLU A 239 21.72 -23.24 12.63
N GLU A 240 20.77 -24.02 13.18
CA GLU A 240 19.94 -24.95 12.40
C GLU A 240 19.19 -24.22 11.28
N ARG A 241 18.55 -23.08 11.58
CA ARG A 241 17.83 -22.29 10.57
C ARG A 241 18.77 -21.68 9.54
N LEU A 242 19.98 -21.26 9.95
CA LEU A 242 20.98 -20.73 9.00
C LEU A 242 21.39 -21.82 8.01
N TRP A 243 21.66 -23.03 8.49
CA TRP A 243 21.96 -24.19 7.66
C TRP A 243 20.81 -24.53 6.70
N GLU A 244 19.58 -24.61 7.21
CA GLU A 244 18.39 -24.85 6.37
C GLU A 244 18.26 -23.82 5.25
N MET A 245 18.49 -22.54 5.54
CA MET A 245 18.40 -21.49 4.52
C MET A 245 19.58 -21.52 3.54
N LEU A 246 20.79 -21.84 3.97
CA LEU A 246 21.94 -22.02 3.07
C LEU A 246 21.75 -23.22 2.15
N ASP A 247 21.32 -24.36 2.70
CA ASP A 247 20.97 -25.57 1.94
C ASP A 247 19.84 -25.28 0.94
N PHE A 248 18.80 -24.53 1.34
CA PHE A 248 17.77 -24.06 0.42
C PHE A 248 18.37 -23.23 -0.73
N LEU A 249 19.26 -22.28 -0.44
CA LEU A 249 19.86 -21.42 -1.45
C LEU A 249 20.75 -22.22 -2.42
N GLU A 250 21.48 -23.21 -1.90
CA GLU A 250 22.38 -24.06 -2.69
C GLU A 250 21.59 -25.04 -3.58
N ARG A 251 20.63 -25.78 -3.01
CA ARG A 251 19.77 -26.73 -3.76
C ARG A 251 18.98 -26.06 -4.88
N ASN A 252 18.69 -24.77 -4.74
CA ASN A 252 17.94 -23.99 -5.72
C ASN A 252 18.83 -23.10 -6.61
N GLU A 253 20.14 -23.38 -6.65
CA GLU A 253 21.12 -22.76 -7.55
C GLU A 253 21.25 -21.22 -7.38
N PHE A 254 20.97 -20.69 -6.19
CA PHE A 254 21.27 -19.29 -5.85
C PHE A 254 22.74 -19.11 -5.44
N ILE A 255 23.29 -20.11 -4.75
CA ILE A 255 24.69 -20.16 -4.36
C ILE A 255 25.27 -21.53 -4.72
N GLU A 256 26.60 -21.61 -4.82
CA GLU A 256 27.36 -22.84 -5.08
C GLU A 256 28.51 -22.92 -4.05
N ALA A 257 28.75 -24.10 -3.49
CA ALA A 257 29.92 -24.34 -2.64
C ALA A 257 31.21 -24.49 -3.47
N HIS A 258 32.24 -23.75 -3.06
CA HIS A 258 33.61 -23.81 -3.56
C HIS A 258 34.56 -24.05 -2.38
N GLY A 259 34.73 -25.33 -2.03
CA GLY A 259 35.42 -25.70 -0.80
C GLY A 259 34.60 -25.26 0.42
N GLU A 260 35.21 -24.50 1.33
CA GLU A 260 34.58 -24.01 2.56
C GLU A 260 33.82 -22.67 2.37
N ARG A 261 33.75 -22.17 1.13
CA ARG A 261 33.12 -20.88 0.82
C ARG A 261 31.99 -21.05 -0.17
N TRP A 262 30.92 -20.31 0.00
CA TRP A 262 29.84 -20.17 -0.97
C TRP A 262 30.10 -19.00 -1.91
N LYS A 263 29.69 -19.18 -3.17
CA LYS A 263 29.67 -18.11 -4.16
C LYS A 263 28.28 -18.01 -4.75
N ALA A 264 27.76 -16.79 -4.87
CA ALA A 264 26.48 -16.59 -5.54
C ALA A 264 26.59 -16.92 -7.03
N THR A 265 25.59 -17.61 -7.57
CA THR A 265 25.48 -17.90 -9.00
C THR A 265 25.07 -16.63 -9.77
N ARG A 266 24.93 -16.72 -11.10
CA ARG A 266 24.31 -15.62 -11.87
C ARG A 266 22.87 -15.37 -11.43
N PHE A 267 22.13 -16.43 -11.10
CA PHE A 267 20.76 -16.33 -10.61
C PHE A 267 20.73 -15.70 -9.21
N GLY A 268 21.56 -16.17 -8.27
CA GLY A 268 21.72 -15.59 -6.94
C GLY A 268 22.05 -14.11 -6.93
N ARG A 269 23.09 -13.71 -7.66
CA ARG A 269 23.48 -12.30 -7.78
C ARG A 269 22.35 -11.45 -8.34
N LYS A 270 21.63 -11.95 -9.35
CA LYS A 270 20.53 -11.21 -9.97
C LYS A 270 19.35 -11.05 -9.01
N THR A 271 18.98 -12.10 -8.29
CA THR A 271 17.93 -12.08 -7.26
C THR A 271 18.24 -11.09 -6.15
N ALA A 272 19.46 -11.13 -5.60
CA ALA A 272 19.91 -10.18 -4.58
C ALA A 272 19.88 -8.72 -5.10
N ALA A 273 20.37 -8.47 -6.31
CA ALA A 273 20.39 -7.13 -6.91
C ALA A 273 18.99 -6.58 -7.22
N LEU A 274 18.00 -7.46 -7.43
CA LEU A 274 16.59 -7.10 -7.62
C LEU A 274 15.84 -6.91 -6.30
N TYR A 275 16.49 -7.19 -5.17
CA TYR A 275 15.91 -7.15 -3.82
C TYR A 275 14.69 -8.07 -3.66
N LEU A 276 14.70 -9.21 -4.36
CA LEU A 276 13.63 -10.21 -4.30
C LEU A 276 13.87 -11.20 -3.16
N ASP A 277 12.78 -11.69 -2.57
CA ASP A 277 12.83 -12.94 -1.82
C ASP A 277 13.25 -14.07 -2.79
N PRO A 278 14.24 -14.91 -2.44
CA PRO A 278 14.63 -16.05 -3.28
C PRO A 278 13.47 -17.00 -3.63
N LEU A 279 12.46 -17.15 -2.76
CA LEU A 279 11.25 -17.91 -3.08
C LEU A 279 10.45 -17.26 -4.22
N SER A 280 10.32 -15.93 -4.23
CA SER A 280 9.71 -15.18 -5.35
C SER A 280 10.47 -15.42 -6.65
N ALA A 281 11.80 -15.39 -6.60
CA ALA A 281 12.64 -15.64 -7.77
C ALA A 281 12.47 -17.07 -8.31
N LEU A 282 12.29 -18.08 -7.45
CA LEU A 282 11.96 -19.45 -7.88
C LEU A 282 10.58 -19.54 -8.53
N THR A 283 9.57 -18.91 -7.94
CA THR A 283 8.22 -18.86 -8.52
C THR A 283 8.26 -18.22 -9.91
N MET A 284 9.00 -17.12 -10.07
CA MET A 284 9.19 -16.46 -11.37
C MET A 284 9.96 -17.34 -12.35
N ARG A 285 11.03 -18.02 -11.92
CA ARG A 285 11.80 -18.96 -12.76
C ARG A 285 10.90 -20.08 -13.29
N ARG A 286 10.12 -20.73 -12.41
CA ARG A 286 9.16 -21.78 -12.79
C ARG A 286 8.14 -21.27 -13.82
N ALA A 287 7.60 -20.08 -13.61
CA ALA A 287 6.68 -19.46 -14.57
C ALA A 287 7.33 -19.12 -15.93
N LEU A 288 8.64 -18.82 -15.95
CA LEU A 288 9.39 -18.52 -17.18
C LEU A 288 9.81 -19.78 -17.95
N GLU A 289 10.19 -20.84 -17.24
CA GLU A 289 10.57 -22.14 -17.81
C GLU A 289 9.34 -22.99 -18.20
N GLY A 290 8.18 -22.67 -17.62
CA GLY A 290 6.91 -23.32 -17.91
C GLY A 290 6.33 -23.00 -19.29
N LYS A 291 5.04 -23.31 -19.46
CA LYS A 291 4.32 -23.08 -20.74
C LYS A 291 4.13 -21.58 -20.98
N LYS A 292 4.08 -21.17 -22.25
CA LYS A 292 3.72 -19.78 -22.60
C LYS A 292 2.27 -19.49 -22.15
N GLY A 293 2.10 -18.47 -21.32
CA GLY A 293 0.79 -18.01 -20.83
C GLY A 293 0.31 -16.69 -21.43
N THR A 294 -0.87 -16.26 -21.00
CA THR A 294 -1.46 -14.95 -21.35
C THR A 294 -0.94 -13.86 -20.43
N ALA A 295 -1.31 -12.59 -20.68
CA ALA A 295 -1.03 -11.50 -19.75
C ALA A 295 -1.54 -11.80 -18.33
N PHE A 296 -2.73 -12.41 -18.22
CA PHE A 296 -3.30 -12.81 -16.94
C PHE A 296 -2.41 -13.83 -16.22
N SER A 297 -1.92 -14.85 -16.92
CA SER A 297 -1.08 -15.89 -16.32
C SER A 297 0.19 -15.33 -15.67
N TYR A 298 0.81 -14.32 -16.29
CA TYR A 298 2.01 -13.66 -15.75
C TYR A 298 1.68 -12.64 -14.64
N LEU A 299 0.50 -12.00 -14.68
CA LEU A 299 0.00 -11.22 -13.55
C LEU A 299 -0.29 -12.11 -12.33
N HIS A 300 -0.82 -13.31 -12.56
CA HIS A 300 -0.99 -14.31 -11.51
C HIS A 300 0.37 -14.76 -10.97
N ALA A 301 1.34 -15.05 -11.84
CA ALA A 301 2.67 -15.52 -11.41
C ALA A 301 3.38 -14.55 -10.45
N ILE A 302 3.28 -13.24 -10.67
CA ILE A 302 3.82 -12.24 -9.72
C ILE A 302 2.97 -12.13 -8.44
N CYS A 303 1.66 -12.37 -8.52
CA CYS A 303 0.79 -12.39 -7.35
C CYS A 303 1.04 -13.59 -6.44
N ALA A 304 1.45 -14.73 -7.01
CA ALA A 304 1.85 -15.93 -6.28
C ALA A 304 3.24 -15.83 -5.60
N THR A 305 3.86 -14.65 -5.61
CA THR A 305 5.14 -14.42 -4.92
C THR A 305 4.90 -13.86 -3.51
N PRO A 306 5.72 -14.24 -2.50
CA PRO A 306 5.59 -13.68 -1.15
C PRO A 306 5.80 -12.16 -1.08
N ASP A 307 6.44 -11.57 -2.10
CA ASP A 307 6.62 -10.12 -2.23
C ASP A 307 5.31 -9.38 -2.58
N MET A 308 4.31 -10.07 -3.16
CA MET A 308 2.98 -9.50 -3.38
C MET A 308 2.07 -9.78 -2.20
N ARG A 309 1.71 -8.73 -1.46
CA ARG A 309 0.62 -8.83 -0.47
C ARG A 309 -0.72 -8.92 -1.20
N CYS A 310 -1.33 -10.09 -1.31
CA CYS A 310 -2.60 -10.24 -2.03
C CYS A 310 -3.80 -9.61 -1.31
N LEU A 311 -4.87 -9.38 -2.07
CA LEU A 311 -6.17 -8.97 -1.54
C LEU A 311 -6.82 -10.13 -0.78
N TYR A 312 -7.41 -9.83 0.38
CA TYR A 312 -8.19 -10.82 1.12
C TYR A 312 -9.47 -11.20 0.37
N LEU A 313 -9.80 -12.48 0.39
CA LEU A 313 -11.10 -12.99 -0.03
C LEU A 313 -12.20 -12.61 0.97
N GLN A 314 -13.38 -12.36 0.45
CA GLN A 314 -14.59 -12.10 1.20
C GLN A 314 -15.68 -13.06 0.72
N ARG A 315 -16.70 -13.32 1.56
CA ARG A 315 -17.81 -14.24 1.23
C ARG A 315 -18.53 -13.95 -0.09
N ARG A 316 -18.44 -12.71 -0.59
CA ARG A 316 -19.06 -12.25 -1.84
C ARG A 316 -18.18 -12.44 -3.09
N ASP A 317 -16.94 -12.89 -2.90
CA ASP A 317 -15.97 -13.04 -3.99
C ASP A 317 -16.05 -14.42 -4.67
N GLY A 318 -17.23 -15.07 -4.64
CA GLY A 318 -17.43 -16.37 -5.31
C GLY A 318 -17.17 -16.33 -6.82
N TRP A 319 -17.30 -15.15 -7.44
CA TRP A 319 -16.98 -14.92 -8.86
C TRP A 319 -15.51 -15.22 -9.21
N VAL A 320 -14.61 -15.28 -8.22
CA VAL A 320 -13.20 -15.61 -8.46
C VAL A 320 -13.05 -17.06 -8.95
N GLU A 321 -13.89 -17.98 -8.47
CA GLU A 321 -13.87 -19.37 -8.92
C GLU A 321 -14.36 -19.52 -10.36
N GLU A 322 -15.39 -18.75 -10.76
CA GLU A 322 -15.89 -18.72 -12.14
C GLU A 322 -14.79 -18.31 -13.12
N LYS A 323 -13.96 -17.34 -12.73
CA LYS A 323 -12.82 -16.87 -13.54
C LYS A 323 -11.76 -17.95 -13.76
N LEU A 324 -11.61 -18.93 -12.85
CA LEU A 324 -10.63 -20.01 -13.01
C LEU A 324 -10.90 -20.85 -14.26
N ALA A 325 -12.17 -21.04 -14.62
CA ALA A 325 -12.56 -21.84 -15.77
C ALA A 325 -12.23 -21.17 -17.11
N GLU A 326 -12.05 -19.86 -17.12
CA GLU A 326 -11.77 -19.06 -18.33
C GLU A 326 -10.27 -18.83 -18.56
N GLU A 327 -9.43 -19.15 -17.57
CA GLU A 327 -8.04 -18.73 -17.54
C GLU A 327 -7.04 -19.88 -17.68
N THR A 328 -5.86 -19.53 -18.18
CA THR A 328 -4.71 -20.43 -18.23
C THR A 328 -3.65 -19.97 -17.24
N PHE A 329 -3.04 -20.91 -16.54
CA PHE A 329 -2.03 -20.65 -15.53
C PHE A 329 -0.67 -21.18 -15.99
N VAL A 330 0.39 -20.42 -15.71
CA VAL A 330 1.79 -20.83 -15.94
C VAL A 330 2.41 -21.53 -14.72
N LEU A 331 1.72 -21.47 -13.59
CA LEU A 331 2.03 -22.17 -12.35
C LEU A 331 0.97 -23.24 -12.11
N ASP A 332 1.31 -24.23 -11.30
CA ASP A 332 0.37 -25.28 -10.90
C ASP A 332 -0.77 -24.71 -10.05
N VAL A 333 -1.98 -25.21 -10.31
CA VAL A 333 -3.19 -24.82 -9.57
C VAL A 333 -3.41 -25.84 -8.44
N PRO A 334 -3.42 -25.40 -7.17
CA PRO A 334 -3.70 -26.31 -6.07
C PRO A 334 -5.15 -26.84 -6.16
N PRO A 335 -5.41 -28.08 -5.75
CA PRO A 335 -6.76 -28.62 -5.75
C PRO A 335 -7.62 -27.96 -4.66
N PRO A 336 -8.96 -27.89 -4.81
CA PRO A 336 -9.84 -27.18 -3.87
C PRO A 336 -9.83 -27.66 -2.41
N TYR A 337 -9.36 -28.89 -2.17
CA TYR A 337 -9.23 -29.46 -0.82
C TYR A 337 -7.89 -29.14 -0.15
N ASP A 338 -6.94 -28.52 -0.87
CA ASP A 338 -5.65 -28.10 -0.33
C ASP A 338 -5.80 -26.80 0.48
N PRO A 339 -5.25 -26.69 1.71
CA PRO A 339 -5.22 -25.44 2.46
C PRO A 339 -4.61 -24.25 1.70
N ALA A 340 -3.74 -24.50 0.70
CA ALA A 340 -3.18 -23.47 -0.17
C ALA A 340 -4.21 -22.86 -1.14
N TYR A 341 -5.37 -23.49 -1.34
CA TYR A 341 -6.37 -23.04 -2.32
C TYR A 341 -6.94 -21.66 -1.99
N GLU A 342 -7.16 -21.32 -0.71
CA GLU A 342 -7.62 -19.98 -0.33
C GLU A 342 -6.57 -18.88 -0.63
N TRP A 343 -5.29 -19.22 -0.49
CA TRP A 343 -4.19 -18.31 -0.85
C TRP A 343 -4.15 -18.11 -2.36
N PHE A 344 -4.22 -19.20 -3.13
CA PHE A 344 -4.34 -19.17 -4.59
C PHE A 344 -5.52 -18.31 -5.06
N LEU A 345 -6.71 -18.48 -4.49
CA LEU A 345 -7.87 -17.64 -4.82
C LEU A 345 -7.62 -16.15 -4.51
N SER A 346 -6.86 -15.83 -3.46
CA SER A 346 -6.45 -14.46 -3.14
C SER A 346 -5.45 -13.90 -4.18
N GLU A 347 -4.54 -14.73 -4.68
CA GLU A 347 -3.61 -14.41 -5.78
C GLU A 347 -4.39 -14.10 -7.07
N VAL A 348 -5.33 -14.98 -7.44
CA VAL A 348 -6.22 -14.82 -8.61
C VAL A 348 -7.04 -13.55 -8.49
N LYS A 349 -7.67 -13.29 -7.34
CA LYS A 349 -8.40 -12.03 -7.10
C LYS A 349 -7.52 -10.80 -7.33
N THR A 350 -6.27 -10.85 -6.88
CA THR A 350 -5.30 -9.76 -7.05
C THR A 350 -4.88 -9.61 -8.51
N ALA A 351 -4.64 -10.71 -9.21
CA ALA A 351 -4.35 -10.72 -10.65
C ALA A 351 -5.51 -10.15 -11.47
N CYS A 352 -6.75 -10.48 -11.11
CA CYS A 352 -7.95 -9.90 -11.72
C CYS A 352 -8.02 -8.38 -11.56
N LEU A 353 -7.64 -7.84 -10.39
CA LEU A 353 -7.57 -6.39 -10.19
C LEU A 353 -6.57 -5.75 -11.14
N LEU A 354 -5.39 -6.34 -11.27
CA LEU A 354 -4.35 -5.86 -12.19
C LEU A 354 -4.78 -6.00 -13.64
N GLU A 355 -5.50 -7.06 -14.00
CA GLU A 355 -6.08 -7.25 -15.33
C GLU A 355 -7.08 -6.14 -15.64
N ASP A 356 -8.05 -5.90 -14.76
CA ASP A 356 -9.06 -4.86 -14.93
C ASP A 356 -8.41 -3.46 -15.04
N TRP A 357 -7.32 -3.24 -14.30
CA TRP A 357 -6.48 -2.05 -14.40
C TRP A 357 -5.86 -1.87 -15.79
N ILE A 358 -5.19 -2.89 -16.34
CA ILE A 358 -4.57 -2.83 -17.68
C ILE A 358 -5.57 -2.94 -18.84
N GLN A 359 -6.82 -3.28 -18.55
CA GLN A 359 -7.93 -3.26 -19.52
C GLN A 359 -8.67 -1.92 -19.56
N GLU A 360 -8.18 -0.92 -18.80
CA GLU A 360 -8.73 0.43 -18.67
C GLU A 360 -10.13 0.46 -18.05
N ARG A 361 -10.45 -0.47 -17.15
CA ARG A 361 -11.67 -0.34 -16.35
C ARG A 361 -11.61 0.94 -15.51
N LYS A 362 -12.76 1.58 -15.36
CA LYS A 362 -12.87 2.80 -14.54
C LYS A 362 -12.46 2.47 -13.12
N GLU A 363 -11.77 3.40 -12.48
CA GLU A 363 -11.28 3.20 -11.13
C GLU A 363 -12.41 2.93 -10.13
N ASP A 364 -13.54 3.62 -10.27
CA ASP A 364 -14.73 3.40 -9.44
C ASP A 364 -15.28 1.96 -9.54
N ASP A 365 -15.20 1.36 -10.73
CA ASP A 365 -15.63 -0.03 -10.94
C ASP A 365 -14.66 -0.99 -10.24
N ILE A 366 -13.35 -0.72 -10.30
CA ILE A 366 -12.32 -1.49 -9.61
C ILE A 366 -12.48 -1.35 -8.09
N ILE A 367 -12.63 -0.13 -7.57
CA ILE A 367 -12.82 0.13 -6.14
C ILE A 367 -14.02 -0.65 -5.62
N THR A 368 -15.13 -0.62 -6.36
CA THR A 368 -16.38 -1.27 -5.96
C THR A 368 -16.28 -2.79 -6.05
N LYS A 369 -15.75 -3.34 -7.15
CA LYS A 369 -15.62 -4.79 -7.37
C LYS A 369 -14.67 -5.43 -6.36
N TYR A 370 -13.49 -4.85 -6.17
CA TYR A 370 -12.43 -5.45 -5.36
C TYR A 370 -12.41 -5.00 -3.90
N HIS A 371 -13.22 -4.00 -3.54
CA HIS A 371 -13.27 -3.42 -2.20
C HIS A 371 -11.90 -2.90 -1.74
N ALA A 372 -11.14 -2.35 -2.70
CA ALA A 372 -9.81 -1.79 -2.55
C ALA A 372 -9.90 -0.28 -2.78
N GLY A 373 -9.35 0.53 -1.86
CA GLY A 373 -9.28 1.97 -2.05
C GLY A 373 -8.23 2.35 -3.11
N PRO A 374 -8.24 3.60 -3.61
CA PRO A 374 -7.23 4.08 -4.55
C PRO A 374 -5.79 3.83 -4.08
N GLY A 375 -5.52 4.04 -2.78
CA GLY A 375 -4.20 3.77 -2.20
C GLY A 375 -3.78 2.29 -2.28
N ASP A 376 -4.74 1.36 -2.14
CA ASP A 376 -4.47 -0.07 -2.27
C ASP A 376 -4.19 -0.45 -3.73
N ILE A 377 -5.00 0.07 -4.67
CA ILE A 377 -4.83 -0.18 -6.10
C ILE A 377 -3.44 0.28 -6.54
N HIS A 378 -3.06 1.51 -6.19
CA HIS A 378 -1.74 2.04 -6.54
C HIS A 378 -0.60 1.27 -5.89
N ALA A 379 -0.73 0.84 -4.63
CA ALA A 379 0.28 0.00 -3.99
C ALA A 379 0.44 -1.35 -4.71
N LYS A 380 -0.65 -2.00 -5.13
CA LYS A 380 -0.58 -3.24 -5.92
C LYS A 380 0.06 -3.02 -7.28
N VAL A 381 -0.27 -1.92 -7.95
CA VAL A 381 0.30 -1.56 -9.25
C VAL A 381 1.80 -1.30 -9.14
N GLU A 382 2.25 -0.56 -8.13
CA GLU A 382 3.67 -0.27 -7.88
C GLU A 382 4.46 -1.56 -7.59
N THR A 383 3.94 -2.42 -6.70
CA THR A 383 4.56 -3.73 -6.45
C THR A 383 4.57 -4.60 -7.71
N ALA A 384 3.47 -4.64 -8.46
CA ALA A 384 3.39 -5.43 -9.69
C ALA A 384 4.36 -4.92 -10.78
N GLU A 385 4.55 -3.61 -10.90
CA GLU A 385 5.53 -3.02 -11.82
C GLU A 385 6.95 -3.49 -11.47
N TRP A 386 7.34 -3.41 -10.19
CA TRP A 386 8.64 -3.89 -9.73
C TRP A 386 8.81 -5.40 -9.95
N LEU A 387 7.80 -6.22 -9.63
CA LEU A 387 7.88 -7.66 -9.82
C LEU A 387 7.92 -8.05 -11.31
N LEU A 388 7.20 -7.36 -12.20
CA LEU A 388 7.30 -7.58 -13.64
C LEU A 388 8.65 -7.14 -14.19
N HIS A 389 9.22 -6.05 -13.67
CA HIS A 389 10.59 -5.67 -13.97
C HIS A 389 11.56 -6.79 -13.56
N ALA A 390 11.45 -7.29 -12.33
CA ALA A 390 12.27 -8.38 -11.83
C ALA A 390 12.12 -9.65 -12.67
N MET A 391 10.88 -10.05 -12.98
CA MET A 391 10.58 -11.21 -13.83
C MET A 391 11.17 -11.04 -15.24
N ARG A 392 11.10 -9.85 -15.84
CA ARG A 392 11.75 -9.54 -17.13
C ARG A 392 13.27 -9.68 -17.04
N GLU A 393 13.86 -9.24 -15.94
CA GLU A 393 15.30 -9.34 -15.72
C GLU A 393 15.76 -10.80 -15.52
N LEU A 394 14.95 -11.63 -14.85
CA LEU A 394 15.17 -13.09 -14.75
C LEU A 394 14.92 -13.80 -16.08
N ALA A 395 13.97 -13.32 -16.89
CA ALA A 395 13.72 -13.86 -18.24
C ALA A 395 14.97 -13.78 -19.12
N ARG A 396 15.88 -12.82 -18.93
CA ARG A 396 17.15 -12.78 -19.66
C ARG A 396 18.08 -13.97 -19.36
N LEU A 397 17.89 -14.63 -18.22
CA LEU A 397 18.65 -15.82 -17.82
C LEU A 397 17.95 -17.11 -18.25
N PHE A 398 16.62 -17.17 -18.11
CA PHE A 398 15.87 -18.42 -18.24
C PHE A 398 14.98 -18.52 -19.49
N ASN A 399 14.50 -17.39 -20.04
CA ASN A 399 13.63 -17.37 -21.21
C ASN A 399 13.66 -16.01 -21.93
N PHE A 400 14.70 -15.79 -22.76
CA PHE A 400 14.95 -14.49 -23.37
C PHE A 400 13.82 -14.02 -24.31
N GLU A 401 13.09 -14.95 -24.94
CA GLU A 401 11.95 -14.64 -25.82
C GLU A 401 10.82 -13.90 -25.10
N MET A 402 10.70 -14.05 -23.79
CA MET A 402 9.65 -13.41 -22.99
C MET A 402 9.96 -11.94 -22.65
N VAL A 403 11.19 -11.48 -22.84
CA VAL A 403 11.62 -10.11 -22.46
C VAL A 403 10.78 -9.01 -23.13
N PRO A 404 10.48 -9.05 -24.46
CA PRO A 404 9.64 -8.03 -25.09
C PRO A 404 8.20 -8.03 -24.56
N PHE A 405 7.64 -9.22 -24.33
CA PHE A 405 6.29 -9.37 -23.78
C PHE A 405 6.19 -8.80 -22.36
N LEU A 406 7.11 -9.20 -21.46
CA LEU A 406 7.14 -8.72 -20.08
C LEU A 406 7.42 -7.22 -19.99
N SER A 407 8.22 -6.68 -20.91
CA SER A 407 8.44 -5.23 -21.02
C SER A 407 7.14 -4.49 -21.32
N LYS A 408 6.38 -4.95 -22.31
CA LYS A 408 5.07 -4.37 -22.65
C LYS A 408 4.07 -4.53 -21.52
N LEU A 409 4.01 -5.70 -20.89
CA LEU A 409 3.11 -5.96 -19.76
C LEU A 409 3.44 -5.05 -18.57
N GLY A 410 4.72 -4.88 -18.24
CA GLY A 410 5.18 -3.94 -17.21
C GLY A 410 4.75 -2.51 -17.50
N MET A 411 4.89 -2.03 -18.74
CA MET A 411 4.38 -0.71 -19.11
C MET A 411 2.85 -0.61 -19.00
N ARG A 412 2.12 -1.65 -19.44
CA ARG A 412 0.65 -1.67 -19.32
C ARG A 412 0.20 -1.59 -17.86
N VAL A 413 0.90 -2.27 -16.94
CA VAL A 413 0.67 -2.18 -15.50
C VAL A 413 1.01 -0.79 -14.96
N ALA A 414 2.18 -0.25 -15.27
CA ALA A 414 2.60 1.07 -14.80
C ALA A 414 1.58 2.18 -15.17
N TYR A 415 1.05 2.14 -16.40
CA TYR A 415 0.14 3.16 -16.90
C TYR A 415 -1.36 2.81 -16.80
N GLY A 416 -1.71 1.56 -16.49
CA GLY A 416 -3.09 1.08 -16.44
C GLY A 416 -3.81 1.17 -17.78
N CYS A 417 -3.16 0.67 -18.83
CA CYS A 417 -3.67 0.81 -20.19
C CYS A 417 -3.50 -0.42 -21.08
N ARG A 418 -4.28 -0.48 -22.16
CA ARG A 418 -4.10 -1.46 -23.24
C ARG A 418 -2.83 -1.14 -24.03
N GLU A 419 -2.33 -2.14 -24.75
CA GLU A 419 -1.06 -2.07 -25.49
C GLU A 419 -1.05 -0.93 -26.53
N GLU A 420 -2.17 -0.68 -27.19
CA GLU A 420 -2.32 0.37 -28.21
C GLU A 420 -2.11 1.80 -27.69
N LEU A 421 -2.17 2.01 -26.38
CA LEU A 421 -1.94 3.32 -25.76
C LEU A 421 -0.48 3.55 -25.32
N LEU A 422 0.38 2.52 -25.37
CA LEU A 422 1.74 2.59 -24.83
C LEU A 422 2.59 3.70 -25.44
N THR A 423 2.33 4.09 -26.68
CA THR A 423 3.04 5.20 -27.34
C THR A 423 2.59 6.59 -26.87
N LEU A 424 1.37 6.71 -26.33
CA LEU A 424 0.77 7.97 -25.92
C LEU A 424 0.97 8.25 -24.44
N VAL A 425 0.89 7.21 -23.58
CA VAL A 425 1.02 7.33 -22.12
C VAL A 425 2.44 7.69 -21.66
N THR A 426 3.44 7.53 -22.50
CA THR A 426 4.83 7.96 -22.23
C THR A 426 4.99 9.48 -22.27
N LEU A 427 4.02 10.22 -22.82
CA LEU A 427 4.02 11.67 -22.82
C LEU A 427 3.71 12.21 -21.41
N ARG A 428 4.53 13.13 -20.93
CA ARG A 428 4.34 13.75 -19.62
C ARG A 428 2.99 14.44 -19.54
N GLY A 429 2.23 14.12 -18.50
CA GLY A 429 0.89 14.66 -18.27
C GLY A 429 -0.25 13.90 -18.98
N ILE A 430 0.05 12.80 -19.68
CA ILE A 430 -0.95 11.97 -20.37
C ILE A 430 -1.11 10.63 -19.64
N GLY A 431 -2.08 10.58 -18.72
CA GLY A 431 -2.52 9.32 -18.10
C GLY A 431 -3.47 8.52 -19.00
N ARG A 432 -3.88 7.32 -18.54
CA ARG A 432 -4.75 6.38 -19.30
C ARG A 432 -6.01 7.02 -19.90
N VAL A 433 -6.69 7.89 -19.16
CA VAL A 433 -7.92 8.56 -19.63
C VAL A 433 -7.64 9.48 -20.81
N ARG A 434 -6.63 10.35 -20.69
CA ARG A 434 -6.24 11.29 -21.75
C ARG A 434 -5.70 10.56 -22.98
N ALA A 435 -4.89 9.52 -22.77
CA ALA A 435 -4.39 8.67 -23.86
C ALA A 435 -5.55 8.03 -24.63
N ARG A 436 -6.56 7.50 -23.93
CA ARG A 436 -7.74 6.91 -24.55
C ARG A 436 -8.57 7.94 -25.32
N THR A 437 -8.73 9.15 -24.79
CA THR A 437 -9.40 10.26 -25.51
C THR A 437 -8.68 10.58 -26.81
N LEU A 438 -7.35 10.75 -26.77
CA LEU A 438 -6.53 11.03 -27.96
C LEU A 438 -6.65 9.90 -29.00
N TYR A 439 -6.55 8.65 -28.55
CA TYR A 439 -6.63 7.48 -29.42
C TYR A 439 -7.99 7.36 -30.12
N ARG A 440 -9.10 7.60 -29.40
CA ARG A 440 -10.46 7.60 -29.96
C ARG A 440 -10.68 8.74 -30.96
N ALA A 441 -10.05 9.88 -30.74
CA ALA A 441 -10.05 11.01 -31.67
C ALA A 441 -9.15 10.79 -32.90
N GLY A 442 -8.49 9.63 -33.03
CA GLY A 442 -7.65 9.27 -34.16
C GLY A 442 -6.17 9.59 -33.99
N PHE A 443 -5.76 10.22 -32.89
CA PHE A 443 -4.35 10.53 -32.59
C PHE A 443 -3.66 9.32 -31.95
N LYS A 444 -3.38 8.30 -32.78
CA LYS A 444 -2.84 7.00 -32.32
C LYS A 444 -1.32 6.96 -32.18
N THR A 445 -0.61 7.94 -32.73
CA THR A 445 0.86 7.96 -32.77
C THR A 445 1.41 9.35 -32.45
N ILE A 446 2.66 9.40 -32.00
CA ILE A 446 3.40 10.65 -31.78
C ILE A 446 3.45 11.52 -33.05
N SER A 447 3.57 10.90 -34.22
CA SER A 447 3.57 11.60 -35.52
C SER A 447 2.24 12.31 -35.80
N MET A 448 1.11 11.68 -35.46
CA MET A 448 -0.22 12.30 -35.59
C MET A 448 -0.39 13.48 -34.63
N LEU A 449 0.09 13.36 -33.39
CA LEU A 449 0.07 14.47 -32.43
C LEU A 449 0.95 15.65 -32.88
N ARG A 450 2.08 15.37 -33.52
CA ARG A 450 2.96 16.40 -34.10
C ARG A 450 2.26 17.21 -35.18
N LYS A 451 1.49 16.55 -36.05
CA LYS A 451 0.75 17.21 -37.14
C LYS A 451 -0.51 17.95 -36.66
N ALA A 452 -1.03 17.59 -35.49
CA ALA A 452 -2.25 18.20 -34.95
C ALA A 452 -2.01 19.65 -34.48
N ARG A 453 -3.01 20.50 -34.66
CA ARG A 453 -3.03 21.85 -34.06
C ARG A 453 -3.34 21.77 -32.57
N ALA A 454 -2.74 22.66 -31.79
CA ALA A 454 -2.93 22.67 -30.34
C ALA A 454 -4.41 22.90 -29.96
N GLU A 455 -5.12 23.72 -30.73
CA GLU A 455 -6.55 24.02 -30.56
C GLU A 455 -7.41 22.77 -30.75
N THR A 456 -7.07 21.93 -31.74
CA THR A 456 -7.77 20.66 -32.00
C THR A 456 -7.55 19.67 -30.86
N LEU A 457 -6.35 19.64 -30.28
CA LEU A 457 -6.09 18.80 -29.10
C LEU A 457 -6.80 19.35 -27.87
N ALA A 458 -6.83 20.68 -27.70
CA ALA A 458 -7.43 21.34 -26.56
C ALA A 458 -8.96 21.19 -26.49
N SER A 459 -9.63 21.06 -27.64
CA SER A 459 -11.08 20.80 -27.70
C SER A 459 -11.47 19.40 -27.24
N LEU A 460 -10.50 18.48 -27.08
CA LEU A 460 -10.80 17.13 -26.63
C LEU A 460 -11.07 17.08 -25.12
N PRO A 461 -12.04 16.26 -24.67
CA PRO A 461 -12.37 16.13 -23.26
C PRO A 461 -11.15 15.79 -22.38
N GLY A 462 -10.88 16.63 -21.39
CA GLY A 462 -9.82 16.41 -20.40
C GLY A 462 -8.40 16.77 -20.83
N ILE A 463 -8.17 17.25 -22.07
CA ILE A 463 -6.86 17.77 -22.50
C ILE A 463 -6.77 19.27 -22.18
N GLY A 464 -7.66 20.11 -22.72
CA GLY A 464 -7.59 21.56 -22.52
C GLY A 464 -6.31 22.18 -23.09
N MET A 465 -6.21 23.51 -23.07
CA MET A 465 -5.12 24.22 -23.75
C MET A 465 -3.74 23.98 -23.11
N THR A 466 -3.68 23.92 -21.78
CA THR A 466 -2.42 23.72 -21.05
C THR A 466 -1.79 22.36 -21.36
N VAL A 467 -2.57 21.28 -21.41
CA VAL A 467 -2.05 19.95 -21.73
C VAL A 467 -1.74 19.84 -23.21
N ALA A 468 -2.58 20.40 -24.09
CA ALA A 468 -2.31 20.44 -25.53
C ALA A 468 -0.96 21.09 -25.87
N ARG A 469 -0.63 22.24 -25.25
CA ARG A 469 0.68 22.88 -25.41
C ARG A 469 1.82 21.99 -24.93
N LYS A 470 1.69 21.38 -23.74
CA LYS A 470 2.68 20.42 -23.22
C LYS A 470 2.85 19.19 -24.11
N ILE A 471 1.80 18.72 -24.78
CA ILE A 471 1.92 17.64 -25.77
C ILE A 471 2.78 18.13 -26.92
N LYS A 472 2.46 19.29 -27.50
CA LYS A 472 3.17 19.87 -28.65
C LYS A 472 4.65 20.14 -28.35
N GLU A 473 4.97 20.70 -27.18
CA GLU A 473 6.35 20.89 -26.73
C GLU A 473 7.15 19.58 -26.68
N GLN A 474 6.50 18.45 -26.37
CA GLN A 474 7.16 17.14 -26.28
C GLN A 474 7.30 16.43 -27.62
N VAL A 475 6.37 16.66 -28.56
CA VAL A 475 6.34 15.93 -29.84
C VAL A 475 6.95 16.71 -31.01
N GLY A 476 7.26 18.00 -30.81
CA GLY A 476 7.63 18.95 -31.88
C GLY A 476 6.42 19.35 -32.70
#